data_AF-A0A356FY23-F1
#
_entry.id   AF-A0A356FY23-F1
#
_cell.length_a   1.000
_cell.length_b   1.000
_cell.length_c   1.000
_cell.angle_alpha   90.00
_cell.angle_beta   90.00
_cell.angle_gamma   90.00
#
_symmetry.space_group_name_H-M   'P 1'
#
loop_
_entity.id
_entity.type
_entity.pdbx_description
1 polymer ?
#
loop_
_entity_poly.entity_id
_entity_poly.type
_entity_poly.pdbx_seq_one_letter_code
_entity_poly.pdbx_strand_id
1 'polypeptide(L)'
;MRKKKQTQSAEMVDYLIDTVKEVIEVARQPVPVLDKSGHPTGMTEYQSATVLKGCELLAKLLGTLKEPDDKPVSVQIVSYRDAEESDG
;
A
#
# COMPACT_ATOMS: atom_id res chain seq x y z
N MET A 1 -21.55 -26.81 0.45
CA MET A 1 -20.50 -26.63 1.48
C MET A 1 -20.16 -25.14 1.57
N ARG A 2 -20.53 -24.46 2.67
CA ARG A 2 -20.21 -23.04 2.87
C ARG A 2 -18.74 -22.93 3.31
N LYS A 3 -17.90 -22.25 2.52
CA LYS A 3 -16.52 -21.90 2.90
C LYS A 3 -16.58 -21.13 4.22
N LYS A 4 -15.93 -21.65 5.27
CA LYS A 4 -15.75 -20.95 6.54
C LYS A 4 -14.99 -19.65 6.24
N LYS A 5 -15.61 -18.51 6.51
CA LYS A 5 -14.91 -17.22 6.56
C LYS A 5 -13.80 -17.38 7.60
N GLN A 6 -12.57 -17.32 7.14
CA GLN A 6 -11.36 -17.36 7.94
C GLN A 6 -11.47 -16.23 8.96
N THR A 7 -11.70 -16.59 10.22
CA THR A 7 -11.60 -15.65 11.34
C THR A 7 -10.15 -15.18 11.38
N GLN A 8 -9.86 -14.00 10.80
CA GLN A 8 -8.67 -13.25 11.22
C GLN A 8 -8.76 -13.12 12.74
N SER A 9 -7.69 -13.46 13.46
CA SER A 9 -7.70 -13.26 14.91
C SER A 9 -7.85 -11.75 15.17
N ALA A 10 -8.73 -11.37 16.09
CA ALA A 10 -8.93 -9.97 16.46
C ALA A 10 -7.59 -9.29 16.80
N GLU A 11 -6.70 -10.03 17.46
CA GLU A 11 -5.32 -9.61 17.77
C GLU A 11 -4.52 -9.16 16.55
N MET A 12 -4.70 -9.82 15.40
CA MET A 12 -4.01 -9.44 14.17
C MET A 12 -4.56 -8.13 13.59
N VAL A 13 -5.86 -7.89 13.72
CA VAL A 13 -6.49 -6.63 13.26
C VAL A 13 -6.02 -5.47 14.14
N ASP A 14 -5.99 -5.66 15.46
CA ASP A 14 -5.52 -4.64 16.41
C ASP A 14 -4.05 -4.29 16.15
N TYR A 15 -3.19 -5.30 15.96
CA TYR A 15 -1.79 -5.09 15.59
C TYR A 15 -1.63 -4.27 14.29
N LEU A 16 -2.43 -4.58 13.26
CA LEU A 16 -2.39 -3.84 12.00
C LEU A 16 -2.87 -2.40 12.16
N ILE A 17 -3.92 -2.17 12.96
CA ILE A 17 -4.42 -0.82 13.25
C ILE A 17 -3.33 0.01 13.93
N ASP A 18 -2.66 -0.55 14.94
CA ASP A 18 -1.62 0.17 15.68
C ASP A 18 -0.40 0.45 14.81
N THR A 19 0.00 -0.53 13.98
CA THR A 19 1.08 -0.33 13.00
C THR A 19 0.76 0.79 12.01
N VAL A 20 -0.48 0.84 11.49
CA VAL A 20 -0.89 1.87 10.53
C VAL A 20 -0.93 3.25 11.19
N LYS A 21 -1.36 3.36 12.44
CA LYS A 21 -1.32 4.63 13.19
C LYS A 21 0.11 5.13 13.35
N GLU A 22 1.04 4.27 13.74
CA GLU A 22 2.45 4.64 13.89
C GLU A 22 3.05 5.15 12.58
N VAL A 23 2.76 4.47 11.46
CA VAL A 23 3.20 4.91 10.12
C VAL A 23 2.66 6.30 9.79
N ILE A 24 1.38 6.57 10.09
CA ILE A 24 0.78 7.89 9.86
C ILE A 24 1.48 8.95 10.73
N GLU A 25 1.73 8.66 12.00
CA GLU A 25 2.37 9.61 12.92
C GLU A 25 3.79 9.98 12.47
N VAL A 26 4.57 9.00 12.02
CA VAL A 26 5.92 9.21 11.47
C VAL A 26 5.86 9.99 10.16
N ALA A 27 4.99 9.59 9.23
CA ALA A 27 4.88 10.23 7.92
C ALA A 27 4.37 11.68 7.97
N ARG A 28 3.69 12.07 9.06
CA ARG A 28 3.25 13.46 9.29
C ARG A 28 4.36 14.37 9.79
N GLN A 29 5.51 13.84 10.20
CA GLN A 29 6.64 14.66 10.61
C GLN A 29 7.29 15.32 9.39
N PRO A 30 7.71 16.60 9.48
CA PRO A 30 8.45 17.26 8.42
C PRO A 30 9.84 16.61 8.26
N VAL A 31 10.19 16.27 7.02
CA VAL A 31 11.49 15.70 6.65
C VAL A 31 12.32 16.80 5.97
N PRO A 32 13.59 17.01 6.36
CA PRO A 32 14.43 18.00 5.71
C PRO A 32 14.73 17.61 4.26
N VAL A 33 14.59 18.57 3.35
CA VAL A 33 15.03 18.39 1.97
C VAL A 33 16.55 18.57 1.94
N LEU A 34 17.26 17.54 1.46
CA LEU A 34 18.71 17.53 1.35
C LEU A 34 19.16 17.93 -0.06
N ASP A 35 20.28 18.64 -0.15
CA ASP A 35 20.95 18.90 -1.42
C ASP A 35 21.70 17.64 -1.94
N LYS A 36 22.36 17.77 -3.09
CA LYS A 36 23.14 16.66 -3.70
C LYS A 36 24.33 16.20 -2.84
N SER A 37 24.76 17.02 -1.89
CA SER A 37 25.84 16.74 -0.96
C SER A 37 25.34 16.23 0.40
N GLY A 38 24.02 16.10 0.57
CA GLY A 38 23.40 15.62 1.81
C GLY A 38 23.18 16.70 2.87
N HIS A 39 23.38 17.98 2.56
CA HIS A 39 23.16 19.07 3.52
C HIS A 39 21.70 19.55 3.51
N PRO A 40 21.12 19.89 4.68
CA PRO A 40 19.78 20.47 4.76
C PRO A 40 19.69 21.79 3.99
N THR A 41 18.67 21.92 3.14
CA THR A 41 18.42 23.13 2.34
C THR A 41 17.66 24.23 3.10
N GLY A 42 17.23 23.95 4.34
CA GLY A 42 16.31 24.81 5.10
C GLY A 42 14.83 24.62 4.74
N MET A 43 14.53 23.83 3.71
CA MET A 43 13.17 23.42 3.34
C MET A 43 12.81 22.07 3.96
N THR A 44 11.52 21.84 4.18
CA THR A 44 10.98 20.57 4.67
C THR A 44 9.89 20.06 3.74
N GLU A 45 9.82 18.75 3.58
CA GLU A 45 8.76 18.04 2.88
C GLU A 45 7.93 17.19 3.83
N TYR A 46 6.69 16.88 3.43
CA TYR A 46 5.80 16.00 4.16
C TYR A 46 5.46 14.81 3.28
N GLN A 47 5.42 13.61 3.86
CA GLN A 47 5.06 12.39 3.16
C GLN A 47 3.53 12.25 3.04
N SER A 48 2.87 13.23 2.43
CA SER A 48 1.41 13.31 2.32
C SER A 48 0.79 12.08 1.64
N ALA A 49 1.46 11.53 0.62
CA ALA A 49 1.02 10.30 -0.05
C ALA A 49 0.98 9.10 0.91
N THR A 50 2.00 8.95 1.77
CA THR A 50 2.06 7.90 2.79
C THR A 50 0.95 8.06 3.82
N VAL A 51 0.69 9.30 4.27
CA VAL A 51 -0.40 9.61 5.20
C VAL A 51 -1.75 9.23 4.60
N LEU A 52 -2.02 9.63 3.34
CA LEU A 52 -3.27 9.30 2.66
C LEU A 52 -3.45 7.79 2.50
N LYS A 53 -2.39 7.06 2.16
CA LYS A 53 -2.45 5.60 2.05
C LYS A 53 -2.67 4.93 3.40
N GLY A 54 -2.03 5.42 4.46
CA GLY A 54 -2.27 4.98 5.82
C GLY A 54 -3.74 5.17 6.22
N CYS A 55 -4.32 6.34 5.94
CA CYS A 55 -5.73 6.61 6.19
C CYS A 55 -6.66 5.65 5.42
N GLU A 56 -6.36 5.33 4.17
CA GLU A 56 -7.12 4.35 3.37
C GLU A 56 -7.07 2.95 4.02
N LEU A 57 -5.88 2.49 4.43
CA LEU A 57 -5.71 1.19 5.09
C LEU A 57 -6.42 1.13 6.44
N LEU A 58 -6.33 2.20 7.24
CA LEU A 58 -7.04 2.31 8.51
C LEU A 58 -8.55 2.23 8.29
N ALA A 59 -9.07 2.94 7.28
CA ALA A 59 -10.48 2.91 6.95
C ALA A 59 -10.97 1.52 6.51
N LYS A 60 -10.13 0.74 5.79
CA LYS A 60 -10.40 -0.67 5.45
C LYS A 60 -10.41 -1.57 6.68
N LEU A 61 -9.44 -1.44 7.59
CA LEU A 61 -9.35 -2.22 8.83
C LEU A 61 -10.52 -1.95 9.77
N LEU A 62 -10.99 -0.70 9.84
CA LEU A 62 -12.17 -0.30 10.60
C LEU A 62 -13.49 -0.68 9.93
N GLY A 63 -13.45 -1.22 8.70
CA GLY A 63 -14.65 -1.57 7.92
C GLY A 63 -15.48 -0.36 7.47
N THR A 64 -14.92 0.85 7.54
CA THR A 64 -15.57 2.09 7.08
C THR A 64 -15.57 2.25 5.57
N LEU A 65 -14.56 1.68 4.90
CA LEU A 65 -14.48 1.57 3.45
C LEU A 65 -14.86 0.14 3.04
N LYS A 66 -16.00 -0.02 2.37
CA LYS A 66 -16.36 -1.26 1.68
C LYS A 66 -15.69 -1.23 0.32
N GLU A 67 -14.85 -2.22 0.02
CA GLU A 67 -14.37 -2.39 -1.36
C GLU A 67 -15.58 -2.61 -2.27
N PRO A 68 -15.67 -1.93 -3.43
CA PRO A 68 -16.64 -2.33 -4.43
C PRO A 68 -16.32 -3.77 -4.83
N ASP A 69 -17.30 -4.66 -4.63
CA ASP A 69 -17.24 -6.03 -5.15
C ASP A 69 -16.90 -5.98 -6.66
N ASP A 70 -15.99 -6.86 -7.08
CA ASP A 70 -15.61 -7.18 -8.46
C ASP A 70 -14.86 -6.13 -9.32
N LYS A 71 -13.53 -6.30 -9.38
CA LYS A 71 -12.90 -6.59 -10.68
C LYS A 71 -11.91 -7.74 -10.53
N PRO A 72 -12.14 -8.91 -11.16
CA PRO A 72 -11.13 -9.95 -11.21
C PRO A 72 -9.91 -9.42 -11.97
N VAL A 73 -8.79 -9.26 -11.28
CA VAL A 73 -7.49 -8.99 -11.92
C VAL A 73 -7.08 -10.28 -12.63
N SER A 74 -7.40 -10.40 -13.92
CA SER A 74 -6.91 -11.48 -14.75
C SER A 74 -5.44 -11.22 -15.10
N VAL A 75 -4.53 -11.93 -14.46
CA VAL A 75 -3.13 -11.94 -14.86
C VAL A 75 -3.02 -12.81 -16.12
N GLN A 76 -2.95 -12.19 -17.29
CA GLN A 76 -2.55 -12.89 -18.51
C GLN A 76 -1.04 -13.08 -18.46
N ILE A 77 -0.60 -14.32 -18.24
CA ILE A 77 0.81 -14.69 -18.38
C ILE A 77 1.09 -14.76 -19.88
N VAL A 78 1.80 -13.77 -20.42
CA VAL A 78 2.32 -13.79 -21.79
C VAL A 78 3.62 -14.60 -21.78
N SER A 79 3.59 -15.79 -22.37
CA SER A 79 4.78 -16.61 -22.61
C SER A 79 5.41 -16.21 -23.95
N TYR A 80 6.59 -15.60 -23.91
CA TYR A 80 7.37 -15.20 -25.10
C TYR A 80 8.11 -16.38 -25.74
N ARG A 81 7.41 -17.48 -26.05
CA ARG A 81 8.05 -18.67 -26.65
C ARG A 81 7.86 -18.84 -28.15
N ASP A 82 7.13 -17.94 -28.81
CA ASP A 82 6.91 -17.97 -30.27
C ASP A 82 7.35 -16.64 -30.92
N ALA A 83 8.48 -16.08 -30.50
CA ALA A 83 9.06 -14.87 -31.07
C ALA A 83 10.32 -15.14 -31.93
N GLU A 84 10.47 -16.35 -32.45
CA GLU A 84 11.50 -16.66 -33.43
C GLU A 84 10.88 -17.40 -34.64
N GLU A 85 11.31 -17.00 -35.83
CA GLU A 85 10.94 -17.50 -37.17
C GLU A 85 9.71 -16.85 -37.86
N SER A 86 9.87 -15.59 -38.24
CA SER A 86 9.44 -15.17 -39.59
C SER A 86 10.32 -14.02 -40.09
N ASP A 87 11.58 -14.33 -40.38
CA ASP A 87 12.35 -13.58 -41.38
C ASP A 87 13.36 -14.54 -42.01
N GLY A 88 13.12 -14.88 -43.28
CA GLY A 88 13.84 -15.90 -44.06
C GLY A 88 13.05 -16.36 -45.26
#